data_AF-A0A3R7TRA9-F1
#
_entry.id   AF-A0A3R7TRA9-F1
#
_cell.length_a   1.000
_cell.length_b   1.000
_cell.length_c   1.000
_cell.angle_alpha   90.00
_cell.angle_beta   90.00
_cell.angle_gamma   90.00
#
_symmetry.space_group_name_H-M   'P 1'
#
loop_
_entity.id
_entity.type
_entity.pdbx_description
1 polymer ?
#
loop_
_entity_poly.entity_id
_entity_poly.type
_entity_poly.pdbx_seq_one_letter_code
_entity_poly.pdbx_strand_id
1 'polypeptide(L)'
;MSWLEENIGEGYQQVVVGFTVFIIGALLGWMEAANGQMTAAEVYMPAVIMLSGAMVTMLGLSFGTENEDDRTDDLMNAINELTARMNNMLGSEEE
;
A
#
# COMPACT_ATOMS: atom_id res chain seq x y z
N MET A 1 -5.42 26.02 0.28
CA MET A 1 -5.77 24.66 -0.14
C MET A 1 -4.65 24.14 -1.01
N SER A 2 -4.06 23.00 -0.66
CA SER A 2 -3.04 22.35 -1.51
C SER A 2 -3.71 21.80 -2.77
N TRP A 3 -3.06 21.86 -3.95
CA TRP A 3 -3.61 21.29 -5.20
C TRP A 3 -4.03 19.83 -5.04
N LEU A 4 -3.34 19.07 -4.18
CA LEU A 4 -3.66 17.68 -3.90
C LEU A 4 -4.92 17.52 -3.03
N GLU A 5 -5.20 18.43 -2.11
CA GLU A 5 -6.40 18.42 -1.27
C GLU A 5 -7.66 18.67 -2.12
N GLU A 6 -7.55 19.57 -3.09
CA GLU A 6 -8.63 19.92 -4.03
C GLU A 6 -8.94 18.81 -5.04
N ASN A 7 -7.98 17.93 -5.36
CA ASN A 7 -8.15 16.85 -6.34
C ASN A 7 -8.38 15.45 -5.73
N ILE A 8 -7.99 15.22 -4.47
CA ILE A 8 -8.09 13.91 -3.80
C ILE A 8 -9.21 13.88 -2.76
N GLY A 9 -9.69 15.04 -2.30
CA GLY A 9 -10.74 15.12 -1.29
C GLY A 9 -10.25 14.75 0.11
N GLU A 10 -11.17 14.32 0.99
CA GLU A 10 -10.91 14.09 2.42
C GLU A 10 -9.83 13.02 2.70
N GLY A 11 -9.59 12.11 1.74
CA GLY A 11 -8.58 11.05 1.84
C GLY A 11 -7.16 11.51 1.54
N TYR A 12 -6.97 12.78 1.15
CA TYR A 12 -5.66 13.37 0.84
C TYR A 12 -4.62 13.11 1.95
N GLN A 13 -5.01 13.23 3.21
CA GLN A 13 -4.10 13.03 4.33
C GLN A 13 -3.61 11.57 4.41
N GLN A 14 -4.45 10.59 4.10
CA GLN A 14 -4.07 9.18 4.06
C GLN A 14 -3.13 8.90 2.87
N VAL A 15 -3.38 9.51 1.71
CA VAL A 15 -2.49 9.42 0.55
C VAL A 15 -1.09 9.95 0.87
N VAL A 16 -0.99 11.14 1.49
CA VAL A 16 0.31 11.74 1.85
C VAL A 16 1.05 10.88 2.88
N VAL A 17 0.34 10.40 3.91
CA VAL A 17 0.95 9.56 4.95
C VAL A 17 1.41 8.23 4.37
N GLY A 18 0.57 7.55 3.59
CA GLY A 18 0.90 6.28 2.96
C GLY A 18 2.09 6.39 2.01
N PHE A 19 2.11 7.43 1.18
CA PHE A 19 3.19 7.63 0.22
C PHE A 19 4.51 8.00 0.92
N THR A 20 4.45 8.74 2.02
CA THR A 20 5.63 9.04 2.84
C THR A 20 6.21 7.77 3.47
N VAL A 21 5.36 6.91 4.03
CA VAL A 21 5.78 5.61 4.60
C VAL A 21 6.38 4.72 3.51
N PHE A 22 5.78 4.70 2.32
CA PHE A 22 6.31 3.97 1.16
C PHE A 22 7.73 4.42 0.81
N ILE A 23 7.97 5.74 0.71
CA ILE A 23 9.31 6.28 0.41
C ILE A 23 10.32 5.92 1.50
N ILE A 24 9.93 5.95 2.78
CA ILE A 24 10.81 5.55 3.89
C ILE A 24 11.24 4.09 3.72
N GLY A 25 10.30 3.18 3.42
CA GLY A 25 10.62 1.79 3.16
C GLY A 25 11.58 1.62 1.98
N ALA A 26 11.39 2.37 0.89
CA ALA A 26 12.27 2.34 -0.27
C ALA A 26 13.69 2.85 0.05
N LEU A 27 13.81 3.92 0.85
CA LEU A 27 15.10 4.47 1.27
C LEU A 27 15.87 3.51 2.18
N LEU A 28 15.17 2.84 3.10
CA LEU A 28 15.77 1.81 3.94
C LEU A 28 16.28 0.63 3.10
N GLY A 29 15.46 0.14 2.16
CA GLY A 29 15.87 -0.93 1.25
C GLY A 29 17.06 -0.54 0.36
N TRP A 30 17.11 0.72 -0.09
CA TRP A 30 18.25 1.25 -0.83
C TRP A 30 19.54 1.26 0.00
N MET A 31 19.47 1.66 1.28
CA MET A 31 20.63 1.65 2.17
C MET A 31 21.18 0.24 2.38
N GLU A 32 20.31 -0.76 2.55
CA GLU A 32 20.74 -2.16 2.67
C GLU A 32 21.35 -2.67 1.35
N ALA A 33 20.76 -2.32 0.21
CA ALA A 33 21.30 -2.67 -1.10
C ALA A 33 22.70 -2.04 -1.34
N ALA A 34 22.92 -0.82 -0.87
CA ALA A 34 24.19 -0.11 -1.01
C ALA A 34 25.34 -0.73 -0.21
N ASN A 35 25.04 -1.51 0.85
CA ASN A 35 26.04 -2.19 1.67
C ASN A 35 26.60 -3.49 1.04
N GLY A 36 26.12 -3.89 -0.14
CA GLY A 36 26.78 -4.87 -1.01
C GLY A 36 26.51 -6.35 -0.70
N GLN A 37 25.76 -6.67 0.36
CA GLN A 37 25.26 -8.02 0.64
C GLN A 37 23.83 -7.95 1.17
N MET A 38 22.85 -7.84 0.29
CA MET A 38 21.45 -7.79 0.71
C MET A 38 20.91 -9.21 0.87
N THR A 39 20.71 -9.64 2.12
CA THR A 39 20.06 -10.90 2.48
C THR A 39 18.53 -10.75 2.44
N ALA A 40 17.79 -11.86 2.28
CA ALA A 40 16.33 -11.84 2.29
C ALA A 40 15.75 -11.24 3.60
N ALA A 41 16.45 -11.40 4.72
CA ALA A 41 16.06 -10.81 6.00
C ALA A 41 16.17 -9.27 6.01
N GLU A 42 17.17 -8.71 5.33
CA GLU A 42 17.37 -7.26 5.22
C GLU A 42 16.37 -6.60 4.26
N VAL A 43 15.77 -7.37 3.33
CA VAL A 43 14.71 -6.89 2.42
C VAL A 43 13.34 -6.91 3.08
N TYR A 44 13.11 -7.81 4.04
CA TYR A 44 11.80 -8.03 4.64
C TYR A 44 11.22 -6.76 5.26
N MET A 45 11.98 -6.06 6.10
CA MET A 45 11.52 -4.84 6.77
C MET A 45 11.21 -3.70 5.79
N PRO A 46 12.13 -3.34 4.85
CA PRO A 46 11.82 -2.42 3.76
C PRO A 46 10.56 -2.79 2.98
N ALA A 47 10.39 -4.06 2.63
CA ALA A 47 9.25 -4.54 1.85
C ALA A 47 7.92 -4.42 2.60
N VAL A 48 7.88 -4.79 3.88
CA VAL A 48 6.68 -4.64 4.71
C VAL A 48 6.30 -3.18 4.89
N ILE A 49 7.28 -2.31 5.12
CA ILE A 49 7.05 -0.86 5.24
C ILE A 49 6.50 -0.30 3.92
N MET A 50 7.11 -0.66 2.79
CA MET A 50 6.61 -0.25 1.47
C MET A 50 5.19 -0.75 1.21
N LEU A 51 4.89 -2.03 1.44
CA LEU A 51 3.55 -2.58 1.26
C LEU A 51 2.52 -1.90 2.17
N SER A 52 2.88 -1.61 3.42
CA SER A 52 2.00 -0.89 4.35
C SER A 52 1.70 0.54 3.88
N GLY A 53 2.71 1.27 3.40
CA GLY A 53 2.53 2.60 2.84
C GLY A 53 1.68 2.59 1.57
N ALA A 54 1.89 1.61 0.69
CA ALA A 54 1.08 1.41 -0.51
C ALA A 54 -0.39 1.13 -0.16
N MET A 55 -0.66 0.29 0.83
CA MET A 55 -2.03 0.01 1.29
C MET A 55 -2.71 1.28 1.82
N VAL A 56 -2.05 2.04 2.71
CA VAL A 56 -2.61 3.29 3.24
C VAL A 56 -2.87 4.32 2.13
N THR A 57 -1.98 4.39 1.14
CA THR A 57 -2.17 5.26 -0.03
C THR A 57 -3.38 4.86 -0.85
N MET A 58 -3.55 3.56 -1.11
CA MET A 58 -4.71 3.03 -1.84
C MET A 58 -6.01 3.27 -1.08
N LEU A 59 -6.03 3.08 0.24
CA LEU A 59 -7.20 3.42 1.07
C LEU A 59 -7.54 4.92 0.96
N GLY A 60 -6.54 5.80 1.01
CA GLY A 60 -6.76 7.24 0.86
C GLY A 60 -7.32 7.63 -0.51
N LEU A 61 -6.88 6.97 -1.58
CA LEU A 61 -7.41 7.17 -2.94
C LEU A 61 -8.82 6.58 -3.10
N SER A 62 -9.10 5.43 -2.48
CA SER A 62 -10.39 4.74 -2.58
C SER A 62 -11.48 5.36 -1.70
N PHE A 63 -11.13 5.93 -0.55
CA PHE A 63 -12.10 6.49 0.40
C PHE A 63 -12.17 8.01 0.42
N GLY A 64 -11.21 8.69 -0.22
CA GLY A 64 -11.09 10.14 -0.17
C GLY A 64 -12.04 10.93 -1.04
N THR A 65 -12.72 10.27 -1.98
CA THR A 65 -13.61 10.93 -2.93
C THR A 65 -15.04 11.00 -2.37
N GLU A 66 -15.71 12.15 -2.52
CA GLU A 66 -17.02 12.47 -1.91
C GLU A 66 -18.21 11.62 -2.43
N ASN A 67 -18.00 10.64 -3.31
CA ASN A 67 -19.08 9.80 -3.82
C ASN A 67 -19.34 8.64 -2.84
N GLU A 68 -20.27 8.82 -1.90
CA GLU A 68 -20.65 7.81 -0.89
C GLU A 68 -21.31 6.55 -1.48
N ASP A 69 -21.92 6.63 -2.67
CA ASP A 69 -22.67 5.51 -3.26
C ASP A 69 -21.79 4.42 -3.89
N ASP A 70 -20.55 4.71 -4.31
CA ASP A 70 -19.64 3.74 -4.95
C ASP A 70 -18.74 2.98 -3.94
N ARG A 71 -18.72 3.38 -2.66
CA ARG A 71 -17.68 2.93 -1.70
C ARG A 71 -17.86 1.50 -1.20
N THR A 72 -19.09 0.98 -1.14
CA THR A 72 -19.35 -0.31 -0.47
C THR A 72 -19.10 -1.50 -1.41
N ASP A 73 -19.50 -1.37 -2.68
CA ASP A 73 -19.35 -2.45 -3.65
C ASP A 73 -17.90 -2.62 -4.10
N ASP A 74 -17.17 -1.52 -4.34
CA ASP A 74 -15.77 -1.58 -4.79
C ASP A 74 -14.82 -2.11 -3.70
N LEU A 75 -15.08 -1.79 -2.42
CA LEU A 75 -14.27 -2.34 -1.33
C LEU A 75 -14.54 -3.81 -1.07
N MET A 76 -15.81 -4.22 -1.10
CA MET A 76 -16.14 -5.63 -0.92
C MET A 76 -15.52 -6.45 -2.05
N ASN A 77 -15.50 -5.92 -3.26
CA ASN A 77 -14.84 -6.54 -4.41
C ASN A 77 -13.30 -6.57 -4.26
N ALA A 78 -12.67 -5.46 -3.85
CA ALA A 78 -11.22 -5.39 -3.69
C ALA A 78 -10.71 -6.30 -2.55
N ILE A 79 -11.45 -6.39 -1.43
CA ILE A 79 -11.12 -7.29 -0.32
C ILE A 79 -11.30 -8.75 -0.72
N ASN A 80 -12.37 -9.08 -1.44
CA ASN A 80 -12.59 -10.44 -1.95
C ASN A 80 -11.48 -10.84 -2.94
N GLU A 81 -11.09 -9.94 -3.84
CA GLU A 81 -10.00 -10.16 -4.80
C GLU A 81 -8.64 -10.32 -4.11
N LEU A 82 -8.33 -9.48 -3.12
CA LEU A 82 -7.08 -9.59 -2.35
C LEU A 82 -7.03 -10.88 -1.52
N THR A 83 -8.15 -11.26 -0.89
CA THR A 83 -8.29 -12.50 -0.12
C THR A 83 -8.14 -13.72 -1.03
N ALA A 84 -8.71 -13.68 -2.24
CA ALA A 84 -8.54 -14.73 -3.23
C ALA A 84 -7.08 -14.87 -3.69
N ARG A 85 -6.38 -13.74 -3.92
CA ARG A 85 -4.95 -13.76 -4.28
C ARG A 85 -4.09 -14.27 -3.14
N MET A 86 -4.37 -13.88 -1.90
CA MET A 86 -3.68 -14.40 -0.72
C MET A 86 -3.90 -15.92 -0.56
N ASN A 87 -5.14 -16.40 -0.71
CA ASN A 87 -5.44 -17.83 -0.64
C ASN A 87 -4.77 -18.63 -1.76
N ASN A 88 -4.66 -18.07 -2.97
CA ASN A 88 -3.93 -18.71 -4.06
C ASN A 88 -2.42 -18.75 -3.82
N MET A 89 -1.85 -17.75 -3.16
CA MET A 89 -0.43 -17.75 -2.78
C MET A 89 -0.13 -18.66 -1.57
N LEU A 90 -1.09 -18.84 -0.66
CA LEU A 90 -0.98 -19.72 0.50
C LEU A 90 -1.33 -21.19 0.19
N GLY A 91 -2.15 -21.43 -0.84
CA GLY A 91 -2.58 -22.76 -1.28
C GLY A 91 -1.65 -23.44 -2.30
N SER A 92 -0.59 -22.77 -2.75
CA SER A 92 0.36 -23.31 -3.74
C SER A 92 1.54 -24.07 -3.12
N GLU A 93 1.42 -24.56 -1.88
CA GLU A 93 2.44 -25.40 -1.21
C GLU A 93 2.08 -26.90 -1.14
N GLU A 94 1.02 -27.36 -1.82
CA GLU A 94 0.70 -28.79 -1.96
C GLU A 94 0.54 -29.21 -3.43
N GLU A 95 1.66 -29.37 -4.14
CA GLU A 95 1.90 -30.44 -5.15
C GLU A 95 3.39 -30.56 -5.52
#